data_AF-A0A2V3JF81-F1
#
_entry.id   AF-A0A2V3JF81-F1
#
_cell.length_a   1.000
_cell.length_b   1.000
_cell.length_c   1.000
_cell.angle_alpha   90.00
_cell.angle_beta   90.00
_cell.angle_gamma   90.00
#
_symmetry.space_group_name_H-M   'P 1'
#
loop_
_entity.id
_entity.type
_entity.pdbx_description
1 polymer ?
#
loop_
_entity_poly.entity_id
_entity_poly.type
_entity_poly.pdbx_seq_one_letter_code
_entity_poly.pdbx_strand_id
1 'polypeptide(L)'
;MLLPDAVTFSRNVFLPITNVCRNQCRYCGFRRDPAHPEANLMTVSEVTKILDEGRRAGCTEALFTFGEMPEEHPQFKEWIEDIGYSSIIDYLIDLCEIAIRSGLLPHSNPGVMESRDIRRLKPLNASMGLMLETTAAIPAHEGSAGKIPSARIKTIENAGKLRVPFTTGLLIGIGESKKDRMQSLSTIADLHTRYRHIQEVIIQPFAPKPGTGMADSHEPTHQEMMETVSLAREILPDDVTIQVPPNLTGFYDLIRCGASDLGGISPYTIDWINPEAKWPQISELAGKLKGIHLRERLPIYPQYIYERWYERGSRLADLIEQYADKEGYRDET
;
A
#
# COMPACT_ATOMS: atom_id res chain seq x y z
N MET A 1 14.82 21.17 8.09
CA MET A 1 13.46 21.40 7.56
C MET A 1 12.57 21.90 8.68
N LEU A 2 11.60 22.77 8.37
CA LEU A 2 10.53 23.09 9.33
C LEU A 2 9.66 21.84 9.50
N LEU A 3 9.14 21.63 10.72
CA LEU A 3 8.17 20.57 10.98
C LEU A 3 6.87 20.86 10.22
N PRO A 4 6.15 19.83 9.74
CA PRO A 4 4.86 20.05 9.10
C PRO A 4 3.82 20.46 10.15
N ASP A 5 2.83 21.26 9.74
CA ASP A 5 1.72 21.66 10.61
C ASP A 5 0.83 20.45 10.98
N ALA A 6 0.73 19.49 10.07
CA ALA A 6 0.01 18.24 10.27
C ALA A 6 0.77 17.04 9.72
N VAL A 7 0.56 15.89 10.34
CA VAL A 7 0.96 14.57 9.86
C VAL A 7 -0.30 13.75 9.65
N THR A 8 -0.37 13.02 8.55
CA THR A 8 -1.59 12.32 8.14
C THR A 8 -1.55 10.82 8.42
N PHE A 9 -2.72 10.20 8.49
CA PHE A 9 -2.92 8.75 8.55
C PHE A 9 -4.29 8.41 7.95
N SER A 10 -4.54 7.14 7.59
CA SER A 10 -5.88 6.67 7.22
C SER A 10 -6.33 5.52 8.13
N ARG A 11 -7.64 5.33 8.29
CA ARG A 11 -8.20 4.14 8.95
C ARG A 11 -8.64 3.10 7.93
N ASN A 12 -8.05 1.90 8.02
CA ASN A 12 -8.36 0.81 7.11
C ASN A 12 -8.78 -0.48 7.81
N VAL A 13 -9.35 -1.39 7.01
CA VAL A 13 -9.25 -2.82 7.25
C VAL A 13 -8.33 -3.44 6.22
N PHE A 14 -7.42 -4.29 6.69
CA PHE A 14 -6.50 -5.04 5.84
C PHE A 14 -7.17 -6.34 5.40
N LEU A 15 -7.29 -6.54 4.08
CA LEU A 15 -7.97 -7.67 3.47
C LEU A 15 -6.96 -8.53 2.69
N PRO A 16 -6.40 -9.59 3.30
CA PRO A 16 -5.45 -10.49 2.66
C PRO A 16 -6.16 -11.52 1.77
N ILE A 17 -6.74 -11.09 0.64
CA ILE A 17 -7.62 -11.94 -0.21
C ILE A 17 -7.02 -13.32 -0.43
N THR A 18 -5.72 -13.39 -0.73
CA THR A 18 -4.97 -14.64 -0.71
C THR A 18 -3.51 -14.40 -0.35
N ASN A 19 -2.90 -15.39 0.30
CA ASN A 19 -1.47 -15.45 0.55
C ASN A 19 -0.71 -16.36 -0.43
N VAL A 20 -1.40 -16.92 -1.44
CA VAL A 20 -0.75 -17.59 -2.57
C VAL A 20 -0.19 -16.54 -3.51
N CYS A 21 1.04 -16.73 -4.01
CA CYS A 21 1.73 -15.76 -4.86
C CYS A 21 2.67 -16.49 -5.82
N ARG A 22 2.79 -16.01 -7.08
CA ARG A 22 3.80 -16.53 -8.01
C ARG A 22 5.24 -16.24 -7.55
N ASN A 23 5.43 -15.13 -6.83
CA ASN A 23 6.74 -14.65 -6.41
C ASN A 23 7.27 -15.44 -5.21
N GLN A 24 8.58 -15.47 -5.02
CA GLN A 24 9.30 -16.19 -3.96
C GLN A 24 10.29 -15.27 -3.23
N CYS A 25 9.83 -14.07 -2.87
CA CYS A 25 10.69 -13.04 -2.29
C CYS A 25 11.28 -13.54 -0.98
N ARG A 26 12.60 -13.48 -0.85
CA ARG A 26 13.31 -14.14 0.26
C ARG A 26 13.05 -13.50 1.63
N TYR A 27 12.46 -12.30 1.67
CA TYR A 27 12.04 -11.61 2.90
C TYR A 27 10.56 -11.82 3.26
N CYS A 28 9.74 -12.41 2.38
CA CYS A 28 8.29 -12.39 2.54
C CYS A 28 7.80 -13.52 3.45
N GLY A 29 7.37 -13.17 4.67
CA GLY A 29 6.73 -14.11 5.60
C GLY A 29 5.24 -14.39 5.30
N PHE A 30 4.64 -13.64 4.38
CA PHE A 30 3.21 -13.75 4.05
C PHE A 30 2.91 -14.90 3.07
N ARG A 31 3.75 -15.07 2.04
CA ARG A 31 3.55 -16.05 0.95
C ARG A 31 3.37 -17.48 1.48
N ARG A 32 2.44 -18.24 0.89
CA ARG A 32 2.34 -19.70 1.01
C ARG A 32 2.24 -20.36 -0.37
N ASP A 33 2.82 -21.55 -0.51
CA ASP A 33 2.51 -22.45 -1.63
C ASP A 33 1.08 -22.99 -1.46
N PRO A 34 0.30 -23.21 -2.53
CA PRO A 34 -1.08 -23.69 -2.42
C PRO A 34 -1.25 -25.01 -1.64
N ALA A 35 -0.22 -25.85 -1.60
CA ALA A 35 -0.21 -27.10 -0.83
C ALA A 35 0.05 -26.90 0.68
N HIS A 36 0.44 -25.70 1.11
CA HIS A 36 0.69 -25.40 2.51
C HIS A 36 -0.63 -25.30 3.29
N PRO A 37 -0.73 -25.82 4.53
CA PRO A 37 -1.97 -25.82 5.31
C PRO A 37 -2.52 -24.43 5.64
N GLU A 38 -1.66 -23.41 5.63
CA GLU A 38 -2.04 -22.01 5.83
C GLU A 38 -2.33 -21.26 4.53
N ALA A 39 -2.24 -21.90 3.37
CA ALA A 39 -2.62 -21.27 2.11
C ALA A 39 -4.12 -21.01 2.11
N ASN A 40 -4.53 -19.80 1.74
CA ASN A 40 -5.92 -19.37 1.88
C ASN A 40 -6.37 -18.51 0.69
N LEU A 41 -7.66 -18.59 0.37
CA LEU A 41 -8.40 -17.67 -0.47
C LEU A 41 -9.65 -17.25 0.29
N MET A 42 -9.74 -15.98 0.69
CA MET A 42 -10.86 -15.46 1.45
C MET A 42 -12.16 -15.58 0.66
N THR A 43 -13.21 -16.03 1.34
CA THR A 43 -14.57 -16.06 0.82
C THR A 43 -15.21 -14.67 0.87
N VAL A 44 -16.23 -14.45 0.03
CA VAL A 44 -17.05 -13.21 0.06
C VAL A 44 -17.61 -12.94 1.45
N SER A 45 -18.02 -13.98 2.18
CA SER A 45 -18.58 -13.84 3.53
C SER A 45 -17.53 -13.35 4.53
N GLU A 46 -16.29 -13.84 4.46
CA GLU A 46 -15.21 -13.39 5.34
C GLU A 46 -14.83 -11.94 5.04
N VAL A 47 -14.72 -11.58 3.75
CA VAL A 47 -14.46 -10.19 3.33
C VAL A 47 -15.57 -9.28 3.83
N THR A 48 -16.84 -9.64 3.59
CA THR A 48 -18.00 -8.83 4.01
C THR A 48 -18.02 -8.62 5.53
N LYS A 49 -17.74 -9.68 6.30
CA LYS A 49 -17.65 -9.57 7.76
C LYS A 49 -16.59 -8.56 8.20
N ILE A 50 -15.39 -8.61 7.60
CA ILE A 50 -14.32 -7.66 7.95
C ILE A 50 -14.68 -6.24 7.53
N LEU A 51 -15.31 -6.05 6.36
CA LEU A 51 -15.79 -4.74 5.91
C LEU A 51 -16.82 -4.16 6.89
N ASP A 52 -17.78 -4.96 7.35
CA ASP A 52 -18.80 -4.54 8.29
C ASP A 52 -18.21 -4.15 9.66
N GLU A 53 -17.27 -4.94 10.18
CA GLU A 53 -16.58 -4.62 11.43
C GLU A 53 -15.68 -3.37 11.28
N GLY A 54 -15.00 -3.24 10.14
CA GLY A 54 -14.25 -2.04 9.79
C GLY A 54 -15.12 -0.79 9.77
N ARG A 55 -16.28 -0.87 9.12
CA ARG A 55 -17.29 0.20 9.09
C ARG A 55 -17.70 0.62 10.51
N ARG A 56 -18.00 -0.36 11.38
CA ARG A 56 -18.37 -0.11 12.80
C ARG A 56 -17.22 0.49 13.60
N ALA A 57 -15.98 0.13 13.28
CA ALA A 57 -14.77 0.67 13.89
C ALA A 57 -14.35 2.05 13.32
N GLY A 58 -15.13 2.61 12.39
CA GLY A 58 -14.91 3.94 11.81
C GLY A 58 -13.92 3.96 10.64
N CYS A 59 -13.55 2.80 10.08
CA CYS A 59 -12.67 2.74 8.91
C CYS A 59 -13.37 3.26 7.65
N THR A 60 -12.59 3.92 6.80
CA THR A 60 -13.02 4.37 5.48
C THR A 60 -12.38 3.59 4.34
N GLU A 61 -11.28 2.91 4.61
CA GLU A 61 -10.48 2.24 3.59
C GLU A 61 -10.60 0.71 3.68
N ALA A 62 -10.88 0.08 2.54
CA ALA A 62 -10.74 -1.36 2.34
C ALA A 62 -9.42 -1.61 1.61
N LEU A 63 -8.37 -1.95 2.37
CA LEU A 63 -7.03 -2.16 1.85
C LEU A 63 -6.88 -3.62 1.38
N PHE A 64 -7.05 -3.85 0.09
CA PHE A 64 -6.88 -5.16 -0.54
C PHE A 64 -5.40 -5.39 -0.86
N THR A 65 -4.76 -6.32 -0.15
CA THR A 65 -3.35 -6.67 -0.36
C THR A 65 -3.23 -8.18 -0.41
N PHE A 66 -2.67 -8.73 -1.48
CA PHE A 66 -2.64 -10.18 -1.68
C PHE A 66 -1.48 -10.59 -2.58
N GLY A 67 -1.24 -11.89 -2.69
CA GLY A 67 -0.17 -12.39 -3.57
C GLY A 67 -0.46 -12.12 -5.05
N GLU A 68 0.60 -11.85 -5.79
CA GLU A 68 0.53 -11.48 -7.21
C GLU A 68 0.36 -12.72 -8.09
N MET A 69 -0.56 -12.63 -9.06
CA MET A 69 -0.88 -13.68 -10.06
C MET A 69 -0.87 -15.11 -9.47
N PRO A 70 -1.64 -15.37 -8.40
CA PRO A 70 -1.69 -16.67 -7.74
C PRO A 70 -2.12 -17.79 -8.69
N GLU A 71 -2.90 -17.49 -9.73
CA GLU A 71 -3.34 -18.42 -10.78
C GLU A 71 -2.21 -18.99 -11.66
N GLU A 72 -0.97 -18.48 -11.56
CA GLU A 72 0.19 -19.17 -12.14
C GLU A 72 0.47 -20.52 -11.45
N HIS A 73 -0.06 -20.73 -10.25
CA HIS A 73 -0.11 -22.04 -9.61
C HIS A 73 -1.35 -22.82 -10.07
N PRO A 74 -1.19 -24.02 -10.68
CA PRO A 74 -2.33 -24.82 -11.15
C PRO A 74 -3.40 -25.10 -10.08
N GLN A 75 -2.97 -25.40 -8.85
CA GLN A 75 -3.89 -25.67 -7.74
C GLN A 75 -4.70 -24.43 -7.35
N PHE A 76 -4.11 -23.23 -7.38
CA PHE A 76 -4.88 -22.01 -7.10
C PHE A 76 -5.83 -21.67 -8.25
N LYS A 77 -5.41 -21.97 -9.48
CA LYS A 77 -6.27 -21.81 -10.65
C LYS A 77 -7.56 -22.63 -10.52
N GLU A 78 -7.48 -23.85 -10.01
CA GLU A 78 -8.67 -24.65 -9.68
C GLU A 78 -9.53 -23.96 -8.61
N TRP A 79 -8.93 -23.41 -7.55
CA TRP A 79 -9.67 -22.73 -6.47
C TRP A 79 -10.47 -21.52 -6.98
N ILE A 80 -9.87 -20.68 -7.82
CA ILE A 80 -10.52 -19.47 -8.32
C ILE A 80 -11.61 -19.81 -9.35
N GLU A 81 -11.42 -20.86 -10.15
CA GLU A 81 -12.42 -21.39 -11.08
C GLU A 81 -13.62 -22.00 -10.34
N ASP A 82 -13.37 -22.71 -9.23
CA ASP A 82 -14.42 -23.31 -8.39
C ASP A 82 -15.37 -22.28 -7.78
N ILE A 83 -14.87 -21.08 -7.48
CA ILE A 83 -15.69 -19.96 -7.01
C ILE A 83 -16.21 -19.05 -8.14
N GLY A 84 -16.01 -19.46 -9.40
CA GLY A 84 -16.65 -18.86 -10.58
C GLY A 84 -15.86 -17.73 -11.26
N TYR A 85 -14.57 -17.56 -10.96
CA TYR A 85 -13.75 -16.48 -11.52
C TYR A 85 -12.60 -17.03 -12.36
N SER A 86 -12.18 -16.27 -13.38
CA SER A 86 -11.07 -16.68 -14.26
C SER A 86 -9.69 -16.19 -13.79
N SER A 87 -9.66 -15.22 -12.88
CA SER A 87 -8.44 -14.65 -12.30
C SER A 87 -8.73 -14.00 -10.94
N ILE A 88 -7.68 -13.78 -10.15
CA ILE A 88 -7.81 -13.04 -8.88
C ILE A 88 -8.27 -11.59 -9.10
N ILE A 89 -7.97 -10.99 -10.27
CA ILE A 89 -8.40 -9.64 -10.61
C ILE A 89 -9.91 -9.59 -10.86
N ASP A 90 -10.49 -10.62 -11.48
CA ASP A 90 -11.95 -10.70 -11.66
C ASP A 90 -12.65 -10.80 -10.30
N TYR A 91 -12.10 -11.58 -9.38
CA TYR A 91 -12.63 -11.67 -8.03
C TYR A 91 -12.46 -10.36 -7.25
N LEU A 92 -11.31 -9.69 -7.37
CA LEU A 92 -11.07 -8.39 -6.75
C LEU A 92 -12.09 -7.34 -7.19
N ILE A 93 -12.51 -7.32 -8.47
CA ILE A 93 -13.54 -6.39 -8.97
C ILE A 93 -14.83 -6.52 -8.16
N ASP A 94 -15.32 -7.74 -7.98
CA ASP A 94 -16.55 -8.00 -7.21
C ASP A 94 -16.37 -7.64 -5.73
N LEU A 95 -15.20 -7.91 -5.15
CA LEU A 95 -14.87 -7.53 -3.77
C LEU A 95 -14.78 -6.00 -3.60
N CYS A 96 -14.26 -5.26 -4.58
CA CYS A 96 -14.26 -3.79 -4.56
C CYS A 96 -15.70 -3.25 -4.61
N GLU A 97 -16.58 -3.83 -5.43
CA GLU A 97 -17.99 -3.43 -5.43
C GLU A 97 -18.68 -3.69 -4.08
N ILE A 98 -18.37 -4.82 -3.44
CA ILE A 98 -18.88 -5.14 -2.10
C ILE A 98 -18.38 -4.11 -1.10
N ALA A 99 -17.10 -3.76 -1.10
CA ALA A 99 -16.55 -2.73 -0.22
C ALA A 99 -17.24 -1.37 -0.40
N ILE A 100 -17.46 -0.93 -1.64
CA ILE A 100 -18.23 0.29 -1.94
C ILE A 100 -19.66 0.16 -1.42
N ARG A 101 -20.32 -0.99 -1.59
CA ARG A 101 -21.66 -1.25 -1.04
C ARG A 101 -21.70 -1.18 0.49
N SER A 102 -20.65 -1.66 1.15
CA SER A 102 -20.47 -1.58 2.61
C SER A 102 -20.03 -0.19 3.09
N GLY A 103 -19.74 0.74 2.18
CA GLY A 103 -19.37 2.12 2.50
C GLY A 103 -17.89 2.30 2.82
N LEU A 104 -17.01 1.45 2.30
CA LEU A 104 -15.56 1.62 2.36
C LEU A 104 -14.99 1.87 0.96
N LEU A 105 -13.95 2.68 0.91
CA LEU A 105 -13.19 3.05 -0.29
C LEU A 105 -12.13 1.98 -0.58
N PRO A 106 -12.20 1.27 -1.71
CA PRO A 106 -11.18 0.30 -2.07
C PRO A 106 -9.83 0.95 -2.36
N HIS A 107 -8.78 0.35 -1.81
CA HIS A 107 -7.39 0.61 -2.14
C HIS A 107 -6.71 -0.73 -2.43
N SER A 108 -6.35 -0.99 -3.68
CA SER A 108 -5.86 -2.31 -4.11
C SER A 108 -4.37 -2.34 -4.42
N ASN A 109 -3.68 -3.35 -3.89
CA ASN A 109 -2.27 -3.67 -4.13
C ASN A 109 -2.09 -5.06 -4.76
N PRO A 110 -2.51 -5.27 -6.01
CA PRO A 110 -2.55 -6.59 -6.65
C PRO A 110 -1.19 -7.06 -7.22
N GLY A 111 -0.14 -6.24 -7.13
CA GLY A 111 1.15 -6.52 -7.76
C GLY A 111 1.28 -5.92 -9.16
N VAL A 112 2.16 -6.50 -9.97
CA VAL A 112 2.37 -6.12 -11.37
C VAL A 112 1.08 -6.36 -12.17
N MET A 113 0.65 -5.35 -12.91
CA MET A 113 -0.58 -5.39 -13.71
C MET A 113 -0.36 -4.88 -15.13
N GLU A 114 -1.09 -5.50 -16.05
CA GLU A 114 -1.26 -4.96 -17.39
C GLU A 114 -2.18 -3.74 -17.38
N SER A 115 -2.03 -2.86 -18.37
CA SER A 115 -2.88 -1.65 -18.49
C SER A 115 -4.38 -1.96 -18.58
N ARG A 116 -4.75 -3.16 -19.05
CA ARG A 116 -6.16 -3.59 -19.13
C ARG A 116 -6.77 -3.76 -17.73
N ASP A 117 -6.00 -4.31 -16.79
CA ASP A 117 -6.49 -4.65 -15.45
C ASP A 117 -6.60 -3.39 -14.60
N ILE A 118 -5.62 -2.49 -14.73
CA ILE A 118 -5.67 -1.15 -14.12
C ILE A 118 -6.93 -0.39 -14.60
N ARG A 119 -7.27 -0.44 -15.89
CA ARG A 119 -8.49 0.21 -16.42
C ARG A 119 -9.77 -0.35 -15.80
N ARG A 120 -9.83 -1.67 -15.59
CA ARG A 120 -11.00 -2.34 -15.01
C ARG A 120 -11.17 -2.02 -13.52
N LEU A 121 -10.06 -1.90 -12.79
CA LEU A 121 -10.07 -1.61 -11.36
C LEU A 121 -10.22 -0.13 -11.02
N LYS A 122 -9.76 0.77 -11.90
CA LYS A 122 -9.84 2.23 -11.72
C LYS A 122 -11.21 2.75 -11.26
N PRO A 123 -12.35 2.39 -11.88
CA PRO A 123 -13.66 2.94 -11.46
C PRO A 123 -14.09 2.49 -10.06
N LEU A 124 -13.43 1.48 -9.49
CA LEU A 124 -13.77 0.89 -8.21
C LEU A 124 -12.76 1.21 -7.09
N ASN A 125 -11.65 1.86 -7.41
CA ASN A 125 -10.56 2.09 -6.45
C ASN A 125 -10.33 3.60 -6.24
N ALA A 126 -10.31 4.02 -4.98
CA ALA A 126 -9.90 5.37 -4.60
C ALA A 126 -8.40 5.57 -4.83
N SER A 127 -7.61 4.52 -4.60
CA SER A 127 -6.18 4.47 -4.90
C SER A 127 -5.78 3.04 -5.28
N MET A 128 -4.66 2.89 -5.97
CA MET A 128 -4.02 1.59 -6.19
C MET A 128 -2.54 1.70 -5.83
N GLY A 129 -1.88 0.58 -5.56
CA GLY A 129 -0.48 0.64 -5.19
C GLY A 129 0.37 -0.54 -5.63
N LEU A 130 1.67 -0.25 -5.67
CA LEU A 130 2.73 -1.20 -5.92
C LEU A 130 4.05 -0.64 -5.38
N MET A 131 4.61 -1.24 -4.34
CA MET A 131 5.96 -0.87 -3.85
C MET A 131 6.99 -1.08 -4.95
N LEU A 132 7.75 -0.06 -5.37
CA LEU A 132 8.88 -0.27 -6.28
C LEU A 132 9.97 -1.13 -5.62
N GLU A 133 10.12 -0.99 -4.31
CA GLU A 133 11.12 -1.62 -3.42
C GLU A 133 12.54 -1.16 -3.73
N THR A 134 13.04 -1.48 -4.92
CA THR A 134 14.35 -1.07 -5.42
C THR A 134 14.41 -1.26 -6.93
N THR A 135 15.27 -0.48 -7.57
CA THR A 135 15.64 -0.65 -9.00
C THR A 135 16.81 -1.59 -9.21
N ALA A 136 17.46 -2.04 -8.13
CA ALA A 136 18.58 -2.97 -8.19
C ALA A 136 18.13 -4.42 -8.39
N ALA A 137 18.95 -5.19 -9.10
CA ALA A 137 18.86 -6.64 -9.09
C ALA A 137 19.55 -7.17 -7.83
N ILE A 138 18.78 -7.73 -6.91
CA ILE A 138 19.26 -8.18 -5.60
C ILE A 138 18.87 -9.65 -5.33
N PRO A 139 19.67 -10.40 -4.55
CA PRO A 139 19.37 -11.79 -4.23
C PRO A 139 17.99 -12.00 -3.58
N ALA A 140 17.48 -11.00 -2.85
CA ALA A 140 16.18 -11.05 -2.19
C ALA A 140 14.99 -11.25 -3.16
N HIS A 141 15.17 -10.91 -4.44
CA HIS A 141 14.16 -11.00 -5.49
C HIS A 141 14.37 -12.16 -6.48
N GLU A 142 15.39 -12.98 -6.27
CA GLU A 142 15.60 -14.17 -7.10
C GLU A 142 14.36 -15.07 -7.12
N GLY A 143 14.02 -15.61 -8.28
CA GLY A 143 12.81 -16.44 -8.46
C GLY A 143 11.48 -15.68 -8.39
N SER A 144 11.50 -14.34 -8.42
CA SER A 144 10.28 -13.51 -8.32
C SER A 144 10.10 -12.63 -9.57
N ALA A 145 9.38 -13.13 -10.57
CA ALA A 145 9.13 -12.40 -11.83
C ALA A 145 8.47 -11.02 -11.62
N GLY A 146 7.58 -10.91 -10.64
CA GLY A 146 6.94 -9.67 -10.23
C GLY A 146 7.85 -8.64 -9.58
N LYS A 147 9.05 -9.05 -9.17
CA LYS A 147 10.05 -8.17 -8.54
C LYS A 147 11.06 -7.62 -9.53
N ILE A 148 10.96 -7.98 -10.80
CA ILE A 148 11.78 -7.37 -11.86
C ILE A 148 11.47 -5.86 -11.93
N PRO A 149 12.46 -4.97 -11.73
CA PRO A 149 12.22 -3.52 -11.66
C PRO A 149 11.48 -2.94 -12.86
N SER A 150 11.82 -3.38 -14.08
CA SER A 150 11.18 -2.88 -15.30
C SER A 150 9.67 -3.18 -15.36
N ALA A 151 9.23 -4.33 -14.86
CA ALA A 151 7.80 -4.69 -14.80
C ALA A 151 7.04 -3.82 -13.78
N ARG A 152 7.65 -3.55 -12.63
CA ARG A 152 7.06 -2.68 -11.60
C ARG A 152 6.99 -1.23 -12.05
N ILE A 153 8.08 -0.70 -12.60
CA ILE A 153 8.13 0.64 -13.23
C ILE A 153 7.07 0.74 -14.32
N LYS A 154 6.89 -0.29 -15.15
CA LYS A 154 5.86 -0.30 -16.19
C LYS A 154 4.45 -0.23 -15.63
N THR A 155 4.16 -0.94 -14.54
CA THR A 155 2.86 -0.90 -13.86
C THR A 155 2.58 0.50 -13.32
N ILE A 156 3.55 1.11 -12.63
CA ILE A 156 3.44 2.49 -12.11
C ILE A 156 3.22 3.47 -13.26
N GLU A 157 4.01 3.37 -14.34
CA GLU A 157 3.83 4.19 -15.55
C GLU A 157 2.42 4.04 -16.15
N ASN A 158 1.89 2.82 -16.24
CA ASN A 158 0.56 2.56 -16.77
C ASN A 158 -0.54 3.17 -15.89
N ALA A 159 -0.39 3.11 -14.55
CA ALA A 159 -1.29 3.78 -13.62
C ALA A 159 -1.29 5.31 -13.83
N GLY A 160 -0.11 5.90 -14.02
CA GLY A 160 0.03 7.32 -14.35
C GLY A 160 -0.64 7.72 -15.66
N LYS A 161 -0.43 6.94 -16.73
CA LYS A 161 -1.11 7.16 -18.02
C LYS A 161 -2.63 7.10 -17.91
N LEU A 162 -3.14 6.31 -16.97
CA LEU A 162 -4.56 6.13 -16.72
C LEU A 162 -5.12 7.09 -15.67
N ARG A 163 -4.32 8.01 -15.12
CA ARG A 163 -4.71 8.95 -14.06
C ARG A 163 -5.32 8.24 -12.86
N VAL A 164 -4.57 7.30 -12.29
CA VAL A 164 -4.92 6.61 -11.04
C VAL A 164 -4.05 7.21 -9.93
N PRO A 165 -4.63 7.74 -8.83
CA PRO A 165 -3.88 8.05 -7.62
C PRO A 165 -3.15 6.81 -7.13
N PHE A 166 -1.83 6.90 -6.95
CA PHE A 166 -1.00 5.71 -6.80
C PHE A 166 -0.02 5.78 -5.63
N THR A 167 0.02 4.70 -4.85
CA THR A 167 1.00 4.50 -3.77
C THR A 167 2.15 3.61 -4.25
N THR A 168 3.39 4.04 -4.02
CA THR A 168 4.58 3.22 -4.24
C THR A 168 5.57 3.43 -3.09
N GLY A 169 6.80 2.95 -3.19
CA GLY A 169 7.75 3.07 -2.10
C GLY A 169 8.98 2.19 -2.24
N LEU A 170 9.87 2.31 -1.27
CA LEU A 170 11.08 1.50 -1.14
C LEU A 170 11.00 0.60 0.09
N LEU A 171 11.64 -0.56 0.00
CA LEU A 171 11.87 -1.44 1.14
C LEU A 171 13.37 -1.39 1.44
N ILE A 172 13.71 -0.97 2.65
CA ILE A 172 15.07 -0.61 3.05
C ILE A 172 15.72 -1.77 3.79
N GLY A 173 16.91 -2.20 3.37
CA GLY A 173 17.66 -3.27 4.03
C GLY A 173 17.46 -4.66 3.40
N ILE A 174 17.11 -4.75 2.12
CA ILE A 174 16.95 -6.02 1.39
C ILE A 174 18.16 -6.37 0.50
N GLY A 175 19.26 -5.61 0.64
CA GLY A 175 20.49 -5.78 -0.13
C GLY A 175 20.75 -4.66 -1.13
N GLU A 176 19.89 -3.65 -1.19
CA GLU A 176 20.09 -2.44 -1.97
C GLU A 176 21.13 -1.52 -1.31
N SER A 177 21.96 -0.85 -2.12
CA SER A 177 22.90 0.16 -1.65
C SER A 177 22.24 1.54 -1.56
N LYS A 178 22.91 2.51 -0.93
CA LYS A 178 22.49 3.93 -0.94
C LYS A 178 22.31 4.48 -2.36
N LYS A 179 23.16 4.07 -3.30
CA LYS A 179 23.04 4.47 -4.72
C LYS A 179 21.76 3.92 -5.35
N ASP A 180 21.39 2.70 -5.00
CA ASP A 180 20.15 2.07 -5.51
C ASP A 180 18.91 2.77 -4.93
N ARG A 181 18.95 3.20 -3.67
CA ARG A 181 17.89 4.03 -3.05
C ARG A 181 17.73 5.35 -3.81
N MET A 182 18.84 6.05 -4.10
CA MET A 182 18.83 7.27 -4.91
C MET A 182 18.21 7.04 -6.29
N GLN A 183 18.69 6.02 -7.02
CA GLN A 183 18.18 5.70 -8.36
C GLN A 183 16.68 5.37 -8.35
N SER A 184 16.23 4.65 -7.33
CA SER A 184 14.83 4.26 -7.18
C SER A 184 13.94 5.48 -6.90
N LEU A 185 14.38 6.38 -6.01
CA LEU A 185 13.69 7.65 -5.75
C LEU A 185 13.65 8.54 -6.99
N SER A 186 14.75 8.68 -7.73
CA SER A 186 14.77 9.45 -8.99
C SER A 186 13.82 8.85 -10.02
N THR A 187 13.75 7.52 -10.12
CA THR A 187 12.81 6.84 -11.02
C THR A 187 11.35 7.15 -10.66
N ILE A 188 11.02 7.16 -9.36
CA ILE A 188 9.69 7.54 -8.85
C ILE A 188 9.41 9.03 -9.15
N ALA A 189 10.38 9.92 -8.89
CA ALA A 189 10.26 11.35 -9.17
C ALA A 189 10.03 11.63 -10.66
N ASP A 190 10.71 10.93 -11.56
CA ASP A 190 10.53 11.05 -13.01
C ASP A 190 9.15 10.57 -13.47
N LEU A 191 8.63 9.50 -12.87
CA LEU A 191 7.27 9.01 -13.13
C LEU A 191 6.22 10.01 -12.63
N HIS A 192 6.40 10.56 -11.43
CA HIS A 192 5.49 11.58 -10.91
C HIS A 192 5.58 12.87 -11.74
N THR A 193 6.77 13.34 -12.12
CA THR A 193 6.92 14.54 -12.96
C THR A 193 6.19 14.41 -14.30
N ARG A 194 6.21 13.21 -14.91
CA ARG A 194 5.53 12.95 -16.19
C ARG A 194 4.02 12.80 -16.08
N TYR A 195 3.51 12.23 -14.99
CA TYR A 195 2.11 11.78 -14.90
C TYR A 195 1.32 12.37 -13.73
N ARG A 196 1.98 13.02 -12.77
CA ARG A 196 1.43 13.64 -11.55
C ARG A 196 0.45 12.75 -10.78
N HIS A 197 0.74 11.45 -10.68
CA HIS A 197 -0.20 10.44 -10.18
C HIS A 197 0.20 9.79 -8.86
N ILE A 198 1.48 9.89 -8.49
CA ILE A 198 2.00 9.28 -7.27
C ILE A 198 1.61 10.19 -6.11
N GLN A 199 0.77 9.71 -5.20
CA GLN A 199 0.33 10.47 -4.04
C GLN A 199 1.30 10.30 -2.86
N GLU A 200 1.91 9.12 -2.78
CA GLU A 200 2.62 8.66 -1.60
C GLU A 200 3.79 7.75 -1.97
N VAL A 201 4.91 7.95 -1.29
CA VAL A 201 6.10 7.10 -1.33
C VAL A 201 6.38 6.58 0.07
N ILE A 202 6.21 5.28 0.25
CA ILE A 202 6.47 4.59 1.52
C ILE A 202 7.97 4.31 1.66
N ILE A 203 8.57 4.73 2.76
CA ILE A 203 9.93 4.33 3.14
C ILE A 203 9.81 3.33 4.29
N GLN A 204 9.78 2.04 3.95
CA GLN A 204 9.54 0.96 4.89
C GLN A 204 10.84 0.23 5.24
N PRO A 205 11.16 -0.01 6.53
CA PRO A 205 12.27 -0.88 6.90
C PRO A 205 11.91 -2.35 6.64
N PHE A 206 12.88 -3.12 6.18
CA PHE A 206 12.81 -4.58 6.20
C PHE A 206 12.80 -5.08 7.65
N ALA A 207 11.93 -6.05 7.93
CA ALA A 207 11.87 -6.78 9.19
C ALA A 207 12.03 -8.29 8.90
N PRO A 208 13.09 -8.95 9.40
CA PRO A 208 13.30 -10.38 9.22
C PRO A 208 12.14 -11.22 9.71
N LYS A 209 11.82 -12.27 8.95
CA LYS A 209 10.72 -13.19 9.25
C LYS A 209 11.24 -14.61 9.43
N PRO A 210 10.89 -15.31 10.53
CA PRO A 210 11.22 -16.72 10.69
C PRO A 210 10.76 -17.55 9.49
N GLY A 211 11.56 -18.53 9.08
CA GLY A 211 11.25 -19.42 7.97
C GLY A 211 11.44 -18.82 6.57
N THR A 212 11.93 -17.58 6.46
CA THR A 212 12.26 -16.96 5.18
C THR A 212 13.76 -17.04 4.85
N GLY A 213 14.12 -16.89 3.57
CA GLY A 213 15.51 -16.91 3.13
C GLY A 213 16.36 -15.73 3.65
N MET A 214 15.75 -14.76 4.32
CA MET A 214 16.39 -13.62 4.95
C MET A 214 16.13 -13.55 6.47
N ALA A 215 15.75 -14.66 7.11
CA ALA A 215 15.46 -14.70 8.55
C ALA A 215 16.65 -14.21 9.42
N ASP A 216 17.89 -14.48 8.99
CA ASP A 216 19.13 -14.09 9.70
C ASP A 216 19.74 -12.78 9.19
N SER A 217 19.03 -12.04 8.33
CA SER A 217 19.47 -10.73 7.85
C SER A 217 19.23 -9.64 8.90
N HIS A 218 19.96 -8.53 8.80
CA HIS A 218 19.81 -7.41 9.73
C HIS A 218 18.74 -6.43 9.23
N GLU A 219 17.94 -5.90 10.17
CA GLU A 219 17.11 -4.73 9.93
C GLU A 219 17.97 -3.51 9.60
N PRO A 220 17.50 -2.57 8.77
CA PRO A 220 18.19 -1.30 8.59
C PRO A 220 18.22 -0.53 9.91
N THR A 221 19.31 0.16 10.17
CA THR A 221 19.44 1.00 11.36
C THR A 221 18.47 2.18 11.30
N HIS A 222 18.09 2.72 12.46
CA HIS A 222 17.25 3.92 12.49
C HIS A 222 17.92 5.12 11.79
N GLN A 223 19.24 5.23 11.86
CA GLN A 223 20.02 6.24 11.14
C GLN A 223 19.90 6.07 9.62
N GLU A 224 19.97 4.85 9.09
CA GLU A 224 19.74 4.60 7.65
C GLU A 224 18.33 4.99 7.21
N MET A 225 17.33 4.79 8.06
CA MET A 225 15.97 5.25 7.79
C MET A 225 15.90 6.78 7.74
N MET A 226 16.48 7.50 8.71
CA MET A 226 16.55 8.96 8.72
C MET A 226 17.26 9.52 7.48
N GLU A 227 18.36 8.91 7.07
CA GLU A 227 19.09 9.29 5.85
C GLU A 227 18.25 9.06 4.60
N THR A 228 17.53 7.93 4.54
CA THR A 228 16.70 7.59 3.37
C THR A 228 15.48 8.49 3.27
N VAL A 229 14.84 8.86 4.38
CA VAL A 229 13.73 9.82 4.40
C VAL A 229 14.19 11.21 4.00
N SER A 230 15.34 11.67 4.52
CA SER A 230 15.95 12.95 4.11
C SER A 230 16.22 12.98 2.61
N LEU A 231 16.78 11.89 2.08
CA LEU A 231 17.06 11.74 0.65
C LEU A 231 15.77 11.70 -0.20
N ALA A 232 14.74 10.99 0.27
CA ALA A 232 13.45 10.94 -0.40
C ALA A 232 12.85 12.35 -0.49
N ARG A 233 12.94 13.14 0.58
CA ARG A 233 12.42 14.50 0.59
C ARG A 233 13.18 15.46 -0.33
N GLU A 234 14.49 15.27 -0.47
CA GLU A 234 15.32 16.04 -1.40
C GLU A 234 15.01 15.71 -2.87
N ILE A 235 14.74 14.45 -3.19
CA ILE A 235 14.57 13.98 -4.58
C ILE A 235 13.12 14.09 -5.06
N LEU A 236 12.14 13.77 -4.21
CA LEU A 236 10.74 13.70 -4.60
C LEU A 236 10.12 15.11 -4.72
N PRO A 237 9.21 15.33 -5.68
CA PRO A 237 8.41 16.55 -5.74
C PRO A 237 7.65 16.84 -4.44
N ASP A 238 7.47 18.12 -4.10
CA ASP A 238 6.89 18.56 -2.82
C ASP A 238 5.46 18.07 -2.59
N ASP A 239 4.69 17.84 -3.66
CA ASP A 239 3.32 17.32 -3.63
C ASP A 239 3.23 15.79 -3.53
N VAL A 240 4.37 15.10 -3.45
CA VAL A 240 4.46 13.68 -3.09
C VAL A 240 4.69 13.55 -1.60
N THR A 241 3.76 12.86 -0.93
CA THR A 241 3.85 12.57 0.50
C THR A 241 4.85 11.45 0.78
N ILE A 242 5.60 11.57 1.86
CA ILE A 242 6.50 10.53 2.34
C ILE A 242 5.85 9.84 3.54
N GLN A 243 5.50 8.58 3.36
CA GLN A 243 4.91 7.73 4.39
C GLN A 243 6.01 6.93 5.12
N VAL A 244 5.92 6.86 6.44
CA VAL A 244 6.72 5.94 7.27
C VAL A 244 5.84 5.12 8.20
N PRO A 245 6.06 3.79 8.33
CA PRO A 245 5.22 2.92 9.14
C PRO A 245 5.51 3.10 10.65
N PRO A 246 4.56 3.59 11.46
CA PRO A 246 4.79 3.94 12.87
C PRO A 246 4.93 2.72 13.78
N ASN A 247 4.50 1.53 13.34
CA ASN A 247 4.65 0.26 14.07
C ASN A 247 6.03 -0.40 13.88
N LEU A 248 6.81 0.02 12.88
CA LEU A 248 8.09 -0.63 12.55
C LEU A 248 9.32 0.19 12.93
N THR A 249 9.20 1.51 13.09
CA THR A 249 10.34 2.37 13.43
C THR A 249 9.92 3.66 14.12
N GLY A 250 10.87 4.32 14.80
CA GLY A 250 10.62 5.57 15.51
C GLY A 250 10.26 6.72 14.57
N PHE A 251 8.97 7.04 14.41
CA PHE A 251 8.53 7.96 13.36
C PHE A 251 8.84 9.45 13.61
N TYR A 252 9.01 9.91 14.87
CA TYR A 252 9.17 11.34 15.15
C TYR A 252 10.43 11.93 14.51
N ASP A 253 11.55 11.22 14.58
CA ASP A 253 12.79 11.69 13.94
C ASP A 253 12.71 11.59 12.40
N LEU A 254 11.93 10.67 11.86
CA LEU A 254 11.66 10.59 10.42
C LEU A 254 10.78 11.75 9.94
N ILE A 255 9.82 12.22 10.75
CA ILE A 255 9.06 13.45 10.44
C ILE A 255 10.00 14.65 10.32
N ARG A 256 11.00 14.76 11.22
CA ARG A 256 12.02 15.82 11.14
C ARG A 256 12.87 15.73 9.87
N CYS A 257 12.98 14.55 9.29
CA CYS A 257 13.66 14.29 8.01
C CYS A 257 12.77 14.54 6.79
N GLY A 258 11.46 14.79 6.95
CA GLY A 258 10.55 15.12 5.84
C GLY A 258 9.40 14.14 5.62
N ALA A 259 9.24 13.10 6.47
CA ALA A 259 8.02 12.32 6.46
C ALA A 259 6.83 13.15 6.95
N SER A 260 5.66 12.96 6.33
CA SER A 260 4.43 13.69 6.68
C SER A 260 3.21 12.78 6.78
N ASP A 261 3.38 11.46 6.67
CA ASP A 261 2.31 10.48 6.76
C ASP A 261 2.73 9.21 7.51
N LEU A 262 1.82 8.66 8.32
CA LEU A 262 2.01 7.48 9.15
C LEU A 262 1.28 6.24 8.59
N GLY A 263 0.72 6.35 7.39
CA GLY A 263 0.08 5.29 6.64
C GLY A 263 -1.30 4.92 7.14
N GLY A 264 -1.78 3.80 6.59
CA GLY A 264 -3.04 3.21 6.99
C GLY A 264 -2.91 2.40 8.28
N ILE A 265 -3.76 2.67 9.26
CA ILE A 265 -3.76 2.06 10.57
C ILE A 265 -5.10 1.37 10.78
N SER A 266 -5.08 0.09 11.14
CA SER A 266 -6.31 -0.65 11.39
C SER A 266 -6.63 -0.74 12.88
N PRO A 267 -7.82 -0.29 13.31
CA PRO A 267 -8.32 -0.53 14.67
C PRO A 267 -8.89 -1.95 14.85
N TYR A 268 -9.03 -2.73 13.78
CA TYR A 268 -9.72 -4.03 13.80
C TYR A 268 -8.84 -5.19 13.33
N THR A 269 -8.20 -5.08 12.17
CA THR A 269 -7.35 -6.15 11.61
C THR A 269 -5.89 -5.97 12.02
N ILE A 270 -5.12 -7.05 12.10
CA ILE A 270 -3.66 -6.98 12.29
C ILE A 270 -2.96 -6.51 11.00
N ASP A 271 -1.67 -6.17 11.10
CA ASP A 271 -0.79 -6.06 9.94
C ASP A 271 -0.44 -7.48 9.46
N TRP A 272 -1.01 -7.93 8.35
CA TRP A 272 -0.75 -9.29 7.83
C TRP A 272 0.64 -9.43 7.19
N ILE A 273 1.34 -8.32 6.91
CA ILE A 273 2.72 -8.33 6.41
C ILE A 273 3.71 -8.41 7.58
N ASN A 274 3.40 -7.74 8.69
CA ASN A 274 4.19 -7.76 9.93
C ASN A 274 3.31 -8.12 11.15
N PRO A 275 2.83 -9.36 11.28
CA PRO A 275 1.87 -9.73 12.33
C PRO A 275 2.40 -9.56 13.76
N GLU A 276 3.72 -9.64 13.92
CA GLU A 276 4.45 -9.35 15.15
C GLU A 276 4.49 -7.86 15.54
N ALA A 277 4.23 -6.94 14.61
CA ALA A 277 4.27 -5.49 14.83
C ALA A 277 2.85 -4.89 14.85
N LYS A 278 2.24 -4.85 16.04
CA LYS A 278 0.87 -4.35 16.24
C LYS A 278 0.70 -2.90 15.79
N TRP A 279 -0.48 -2.59 15.25
CA TRP A 279 -0.88 -1.22 15.00
C TRP A 279 -0.89 -0.38 16.29
N PRO A 280 -0.31 0.83 16.26
CA PRO A 280 -0.38 1.76 17.39
C PRO A 280 -1.80 2.32 17.53
N GLN A 281 -2.19 2.67 18.76
CA GLN A 281 -3.43 3.39 18.97
C GLN A 281 -3.30 4.84 18.46
N ILE A 282 -4.35 5.39 17.84
CA ILE A 282 -4.33 6.75 17.29
C ILE A 282 -4.01 7.80 18.37
N SER A 283 -4.53 7.62 19.59
CA SER A 283 -4.22 8.50 20.73
C SER A 283 -2.74 8.46 21.14
N GLU A 284 -2.09 7.30 21.04
CA GLU A 284 -0.66 7.14 21.32
C GLU A 284 0.20 7.85 20.26
N LEU A 285 -0.23 7.83 18.99
CA LEU A 285 0.43 8.58 17.92
C LEU A 285 0.32 10.08 18.16
N ALA A 286 -0.88 10.59 18.45
CA ALA A 286 -1.09 12.00 18.75
C ALA A 286 -0.22 12.49 19.93
N GLY A 287 -0.11 11.69 21.00
CA GLY A 287 0.74 12.02 22.15
C GLY A 287 2.24 12.11 21.84
N LYS A 288 2.70 11.42 20.79
CA LYS A 288 4.12 11.40 20.38
C LYS A 288 4.48 12.50 19.36
N LEU A 289 3.51 13.22 18.82
CA LEU A 289 3.70 14.24 17.77
C LEU A 289 4.12 15.63 18.27
N LYS A 290 4.25 15.82 19.59
CA LYS A 290 4.83 17.02 20.24
C LYS A 290 4.32 18.36 19.67
N GLY A 291 3.01 18.45 19.44
CA GLY A 291 2.35 19.68 18.95
C GLY A 291 2.06 19.70 17.45
N ILE A 292 2.54 18.72 16.67
CA ILE A 292 2.09 18.51 15.28
C ILE A 292 0.69 17.90 15.31
N HIS A 293 -0.22 18.43 14.49
CA HIS A 293 -1.58 17.91 14.41
C HIS A 293 -1.59 16.55 13.70
N LEU A 294 -2.26 15.55 14.29
CA LEU A 294 -2.55 14.29 13.60
C LEU A 294 -3.88 14.43 12.86
N ARG A 295 -3.88 14.28 11.53
CA ARG A 295 -5.07 14.48 10.70
C ARG A 295 -5.43 13.21 9.93
N GLU A 296 -6.67 12.76 10.05
CA GLU A 296 -7.13 11.61 9.27
C GLU A 296 -7.37 12.02 7.80
N ARG A 297 -6.91 11.20 6.87
CA ARG A 297 -7.13 11.34 5.42
C ARG A 297 -7.84 10.12 4.85
N LEU A 298 -8.36 10.27 3.65
CA LEU A 298 -8.86 9.16 2.84
C LEU A 298 -7.69 8.41 2.15
N PRO A 299 -7.93 7.19 1.61
CA PRO A 299 -6.94 6.50 0.77
C PRO A 299 -6.59 7.26 -0.52
N ILE A 300 -7.45 8.17 -0.96
CA ILE A 300 -7.17 9.15 -2.01
C ILE A 300 -6.79 10.49 -1.38
N TYR A 301 -5.67 11.07 -1.78
CA TYR A 301 -5.15 12.30 -1.15
C TYR A 301 -5.89 13.58 -1.64
N PRO A 302 -5.90 14.67 -0.82
CA PRO A 302 -6.67 15.88 -1.09
C PRO A 302 -6.52 16.45 -2.50
N GLN A 303 -5.30 16.55 -3.03
CA GLN A 303 -5.04 17.08 -4.37
C GLN A 303 -5.78 16.31 -5.46
N TYR A 304 -5.89 14.99 -5.33
CA TYR A 304 -6.60 14.14 -6.28
C TYR A 304 -8.11 14.19 -6.09
N ILE A 305 -8.56 14.52 -4.88
CA ILE A 305 -9.98 14.78 -4.63
C ILE A 305 -10.42 16.05 -5.34
N TYR A 306 -9.67 17.14 -5.18
CA TYR A 306 -9.95 18.43 -5.84
C TYR A 306 -9.88 18.34 -7.37
N GLU A 307 -8.86 17.66 -7.89
CA GLU A 307 -8.71 17.44 -9.33
C GLU A 307 -9.67 16.38 -9.89
N ARG A 308 -10.48 15.73 -9.03
CA ARG A 308 -11.46 14.70 -9.36
C ARG A 308 -10.88 13.54 -10.16
N TRP A 309 -9.84 12.92 -9.62
CA TRP A 309 -9.21 11.71 -10.19
C TRP A 309 -10.00 10.43 -9.92
N TYR A 310 -11.33 10.52 -9.99
CA TYR A 310 -12.30 9.45 -9.84
C TYR A 310 -13.48 9.71 -10.80
N GLU A 311 -14.26 8.68 -11.11
CA GLU A 311 -15.38 8.79 -12.04
C GLU A 311 -16.58 9.47 -11.37
N ARG A 312 -16.93 10.68 -11.82
CA ARG A 312 -18.06 11.45 -11.25
C ARG A 312 -19.39 10.74 -11.45
N GLY A 313 -20.27 10.83 -10.45
CA GLY A 313 -21.58 10.17 -10.48
C GLY A 313 -21.52 8.64 -10.30
N SER A 314 -20.34 8.09 -9.99
CA SER A 314 -20.19 6.73 -9.53
C SER A 314 -20.42 6.65 -8.01
N ARG A 315 -20.75 5.46 -7.52
CA ARG A 315 -20.88 5.21 -6.08
C ARG A 315 -19.56 5.42 -5.32
N LEU A 316 -18.43 5.22 -5.98
CA LEU A 316 -17.12 5.52 -5.41
C LEU A 316 -16.97 7.04 -5.20
N ALA A 317 -17.35 7.85 -6.19
CA ALA A 317 -17.33 9.30 -6.07
C ALA A 317 -18.25 9.78 -4.95
N ASP A 318 -19.45 9.24 -4.85
CA ASP A 318 -20.39 9.60 -3.78
C ASP A 318 -19.77 9.34 -2.39
N LEU A 319 -19.06 8.22 -2.20
CA LEU A 319 -18.36 7.92 -0.94
C LEU A 319 -17.17 8.85 -0.68
N ILE A 320 -16.37 9.16 -1.71
CA ILE A 320 -15.24 10.09 -1.58
C ILE A 320 -15.77 11.47 -1.16
N GLU A 321 -16.79 11.98 -1.86
CA GLU A 321 -17.39 13.29 -1.59
C GLU A 321 -18.13 13.33 -0.25
N GLN A 322 -18.73 12.21 0.18
CA GLN A 322 -19.36 12.09 1.50
C GLN A 322 -18.34 12.12 2.65
N TYR A 323 -17.18 11.49 2.46
CA TYR A 323 -16.18 11.36 3.53
C TYR A 323 -15.11 12.45 3.53
N ALA A 324 -15.02 13.25 2.47
CA ALA A 324 -14.08 14.32 2.37
C ALA A 324 -14.66 15.62 2.94
N ASP A 325 -13.92 16.28 3.82
CA ASP A 325 -14.19 17.65 4.21
C ASP A 325 -13.87 18.62 3.06
N LYS A 326 -14.13 19.92 3.28
CA LYS A 326 -13.81 20.98 2.31
C LYS A 326 -12.33 21.05 1.93
N GLU A 327 -11.45 20.49 2.78
CA GLU A 327 -10.01 20.48 2.59
C GLU A 327 -9.50 19.19 1.89
N GLY A 328 -10.38 18.21 1.64
CA GLY A 328 -10.06 16.90 1.05
C GLY A 328 -9.58 15.85 2.06
N TYR A 329 -9.68 16.13 3.36
CA TYR A 329 -9.34 15.19 4.43
C TYR A 329 -10.58 14.48 4.95
N ARG A 330 -10.43 13.52 5.87
CA ARG A 330 -11.57 12.84 6.47
C ARG A 330 -12.45 13.86 7.21
N ASP A 331 -13.72 13.93 6.82
CA ASP A 331 -14.74 14.65 7.59
C ASP A 331 -15.05 13.88 8.88
N GLU A 332 -14.87 14.56 10.02
CA GLU A 332 -15.12 14.03 11.37
C GLU A 332 -16.49 14.44 11.93
N THR A 333 -17.31 15.17 11.15
CA THR A 333 -18.60 15.73 11.60
C THR A 333 -19.81 14.80 11.48
#